data_AF-A0A6G6JXJ8-F1
#
_entry.id   AF-A0A6G6JXJ8-F1
#
_cell.length_a   1.000
_cell.length_b   1.000
_cell.length_c   1.000
_cell.angle_alpha   90.00
_cell.angle_beta   90.00
_cell.angle_gamma   90.00
#
_symmetry.space_group_name_H-M   'P 1'
#
loop_
_entity.id
_entity.type
_entity.pdbx_description
1 polymer ?
#
loop_
_entity_poly.entity_id
_entity_poly.type
_entity_poly.pdbx_seq_one_letter_code
_entity_poly.pdbx_strand_id
1 'polypeptide(L)'
;MSDGTSPTGTPRPDLNGRRIKHPDKGAVFLVDTGFKRLVSTPQIYNRLFVDWKSIEPVKDIESIPNGPPLSDGAVLVFAEGGDKLYLVDRGVRRLIGSDELFEKYGFSRKKVAVVPPLVLESVPAGRPLSP
;
A
#
# COMPACT_ATOMS: atom_id res chain seq x y z
N MET A 1 30.84 3.63 -17.26
CA MET A 1 29.73 3.15 -18.08
C MET A 1 28.49 3.28 -17.23
N SER A 2 27.59 4.17 -17.61
CA SER A 2 26.50 4.65 -16.77
C SER A 2 25.21 3.91 -17.16
N ASP A 3 24.84 2.85 -16.44
CA ASP A 3 23.51 2.25 -16.58
C ASP A 3 22.51 3.05 -15.73
N GLY A 4 22.08 4.18 -16.27
CA GLY A 4 20.97 4.98 -15.77
C GLY A 4 19.66 4.47 -16.35
N THR A 5 19.07 3.43 -15.76
CA THR A 5 17.65 3.12 -16.01
C THR A 5 16.79 4.08 -15.19
N SER A 6 16.59 5.30 -15.71
CA SER A 6 15.55 6.19 -15.20
C SER A 6 14.19 5.49 -15.35
N PRO A 7 13.34 5.47 -14.29
CA PRO A 7 12.05 4.81 -14.39
C PRO A 7 11.18 5.53 -15.43
N THR A 8 10.80 4.82 -16.48
CA THR A 8 10.14 5.35 -17.70
C THR A 8 8.66 5.69 -17.51
N GLY A 9 8.27 6.28 -16.37
CA GLY A 9 6.87 6.61 -16.08
C GLY A 9 6.73 7.83 -15.18
N THR A 10 5.72 8.65 -15.45
CA THR A 10 5.34 9.79 -14.59
C THR A 10 4.54 9.27 -13.40
N PRO A 11 4.79 9.73 -12.15
CA PRO A 11 3.97 9.35 -11.00
C PRO A 11 2.48 9.58 -11.27
N ARG A 12 1.64 8.60 -10.92
CA ARG A 12 0.19 8.57 -11.17
C ARG A 12 -0.61 8.65 -9.87
N PRO A 13 -0.59 9.79 -9.15
CA PRO A 13 -1.32 9.93 -7.89
C PRO A 13 -2.83 9.75 -8.05
N ASP A 14 -3.37 10.00 -9.25
CA ASP A 14 -4.77 9.72 -9.61
C ASP A 14 -5.15 8.23 -9.43
N LEU A 15 -4.17 7.33 -9.44
CA LEU A 15 -4.35 5.89 -9.27
C LEU A 15 -4.09 5.41 -7.84
N ASN A 16 -3.76 6.29 -6.88
CA ASN A 16 -3.50 5.89 -5.50
C ASN A 16 -4.63 5.04 -4.90
N GLY A 17 -4.26 4.01 -4.14
CA GLY A 17 -5.19 3.05 -3.52
C GLY A 17 -5.68 1.94 -4.45
N ARG A 18 -5.48 2.06 -5.77
CA ARG A 18 -5.84 0.99 -6.71
C ARG A 18 -4.92 -0.21 -6.53
N ARG A 19 -5.51 -1.41 -6.49
CA ARG A 19 -4.78 -2.67 -6.65
C ARG A 19 -4.88 -3.06 -8.11
N ILE A 20 -3.75 -3.23 -8.77
CA ILE A 20 -3.70 -3.44 -10.22
C ILE A 20 -2.85 -4.63 -10.59
N LYS A 21 -3.11 -5.20 -11.77
CA LYS A 21 -2.27 -6.21 -12.41
C LYS A 21 -2.28 -6.02 -13.92
N HIS A 22 -1.25 -6.51 -14.60
CA HIS A 22 -1.34 -6.67 -16.05
C HIS A 22 -2.34 -7.80 -16.37
N PRO A 23 -3.17 -7.72 -17.42
CA PRO A 23 -4.08 -8.80 -17.79
C PRO A 23 -3.37 -10.14 -18.03
N ASP A 24 -2.22 -10.07 -18.69
CA ASP A 24 -1.44 -11.25 -19.12
C ASP A 24 -0.24 -11.57 -18.20
N LYS A 25 -0.01 -10.80 -17.11
CA LYS A 25 1.06 -11.07 -16.13
C LYS A 25 0.46 -11.29 -14.75
N GLY A 26 1.03 -12.21 -13.99
CA GLY A 26 0.51 -12.57 -12.66
C GLY A 26 0.83 -11.60 -11.51
N ALA A 27 1.73 -10.62 -11.71
CA ALA A 27 2.17 -9.73 -10.65
C ALA A 27 1.08 -8.71 -10.25
N VAL A 28 0.87 -8.56 -8.94
CA VAL A 28 -0.09 -7.62 -8.34
C VAL A 28 0.65 -6.46 -7.71
N PHE A 29 0.11 -5.26 -7.87
CA PHE A 29 0.68 -4.03 -7.33
C PHE A 29 -0.38 -3.23 -6.58
N LEU A 30 0.03 -2.54 -5.53
CA LEU A 30 -0.71 -1.41 -4.96
C LEU A 30 -0.13 -0.12 -5.53
N VAL A 31 -0.95 0.79 -6.03
CA VAL A 31 -0.47 2.14 -6.37
C VAL A 31 -0.56 3.04 -5.15
N ASP A 32 0.56 3.68 -4.81
CA ASP A 32 0.69 4.52 -3.62
C ASP A 32 1.75 5.59 -3.87
N THR A 33 1.45 6.84 -3.51
CA THR A 33 2.23 8.04 -3.86
C THR A 33 2.51 8.20 -5.37
N GLY A 34 1.65 7.62 -6.21
CA GLY A 34 1.78 7.61 -7.66
C GLY A 34 2.70 6.53 -8.24
N PHE A 35 3.18 5.60 -7.42
CA PHE A 35 4.08 4.53 -7.83
C PHE A 35 3.42 3.17 -7.65
N LYS A 36 3.67 2.23 -8.58
CA LYS A 36 3.23 0.84 -8.42
C LYS A 36 4.21 0.11 -7.50
N ARG A 37 3.69 -0.39 -6.38
CA ARG A 37 4.42 -1.10 -5.34
C ARG A 37 4.08 -2.57 -5.42
N LEU A 38 5.08 -3.41 -5.71
CA LEU A 38 4.87 -4.85 -5.86
C LEU A 38 4.34 -5.45 -4.55
N VAL A 39 3.31 -6.28 -4.68
CA VAL A 39 2.84 -7.19 -3.64
C VAL A 39 3.49 -8.54 -3.93
N SER A 40 4.66 -8.79 -3.33
CA SER A 40 5.55 -9.90 -3.69
C SER A 40 4.97 -11.28 -3.39
N THR A 41 4.07 -11.38 -2.39
CA THR A 41 3.47 -12.64 -1.98
C THR A 41 1.97 -12.50 -1.71
N PRO A 42 1.18 -13.57 -1.93
CA PRO A 42 -0.24 -13.59 -1.55
C PRO A 42 -0.49 -13.30 -0.07
N GLN A 43 0.46 -13.64 0.80
CA GLN A 43 0.37 -13.42 2.24
C GLN A 43 0.33 -11.93 2.58
N ILE A 44 1.13 -11.09 1.92
CA ILE A 44 1.07 -9.63 2.09
C ILE A 44 -0.31 -9.12 1.70
N TYR A 45 -0.81 -9.55 0.54
CA TYR A 45 -2.15 -9.14 0.08
C TYR A 45 -3.24 -9.55 1.09
N ASN A 46 -3.17 -10.79 1.55
CA ASN A 46 -4.11 -11.36 2.51
C ASN A 46 -4.02 -10.76 3.91
N ARG A 47 -2.98 -9.99 4.24
CA ARG A 47 -2.90 -9.23 5.49
C ARG A 47 -3.52 -7.84 5.41
N LEU A 48 -3.67 -7.28 4.21
CA LEU A 48 -4.05 -5.88 4.05
C LEU A 48 -5.47 -5.73 3.48
N PHE A 49 -5.79 -6.45 2.40
CA PHE A 49 -6.95 -6.11 1.57
C PHE A 49 -8.17 -6.99 1.82
N VAL A 50 -9.38 -6.53 1.50
CA VAL A 50 -10.62 -7.29 1.72
C VAL A 50 -10.63 -8.60 0.93
N ASP A 51 -10.38 -8.52 -0.38
CA ASP A 51 -10.41 -9.66 -1.29
C ASP A 51 -9.55 -9.40 -2.55
N TRP A 52 -9.39 -10.45 -3.36
CA TRP A 52 -8.67 -10.42 -4.64
C TRP A 52 -9.55 -9.98 -5.82
N LYS A 53 -10.87 -9.81 -5.62
CA LYS A 53 -11.83 -9.50 -6.70
C LYS A 53 -11.68 -8.07 -7.20
N SER A 54 -11.19 -7.21 -6.32
CA SER A 54 -11.07 -5.77 -6.52
C SER A 54 -9.71 -5.35 -7.10
N ILE A 55 -8.97 -6.32 -7.66
CA ILE A 55 -7.74 -6.07 -8.43
C ILE A 55 -8.13 -5.77 -9.88
N GLU A 56 -7.69 -4.62 -10.37
CA GLU A 56 -8.09 -4.12 -11.68
C GLU A 56 -7.04 -4.45 -12.76
N PRO A 57 -7.46 -4.94 -13.94
CA PRO A 57 -6.56 -5.15 -15.06
C PRO A 57 -6.14 -3.81 -15.70
N VAL A 58 -4.85 -3.58 -15.84
CA VAL A 58 -4.27 -2.39 -16.52
C VAL A 58 -3.26 -2.87 -17.56
N LYS A 59 -3.57 -2.66 -18.85
CA LYS A 59 -2.66 -3.06 -19.96
C LYS A 59 -1.36 -2.27 -19.93
N ASP A 60 -1.46 -0.95 -19.81
CA ASP A 60 -0.29 -0.07 -19.77
C ASP A 60 0.22 0.14 -18.33
N ILE A 61 0.43 -0.95 -17.60
CA ILE A 61 0.92 -0.89 -16.22
C ILE A 61 2.35 -0.35 -16.12
N GLU A 62 3.11 -0.45 -17.21
CA GLU A 62 4.51 -0.03 -17.25
C GLU A 62 4.67 1.49 -17.30
N SER A 63 3.65 2.24 -17.72
CA SER A 63 3.66 3.71 -17.66
C SER A 63 3.53 4.27 -16.23
N ILE A 64 3.18 3.44 -15.25
CA ILE A 64 3.21 3.78 -13.84
C ILE A 64 4.62 3.44 -13.30
N PRO A 65 5.38 4.40 -12.75
CA PRO A 65 6.73 4.13 -12.27
C PRO A 65 6.74 3.15 -11.08
N ASN A 66 7.82 2.37 -10.97
CA ASN A 66 8.00 1.45 -9.85
C ASN A 66 8.31 2.19 -8.55
N GLY A 67 7.63 1.81 -7.49
CA GLY A 67 7.97 2.18 -6.12
C GLY A 67 8.57 1.00 -5.36
N PRO A 68 9.07 1.22 -4.13
CA PRO A 68 9.53 0.12 -3.29
C PRO A 68 8.40 -0.90 -3.07
N PRO A 69 8.68 -2.21 -3.12
CA PRO A 69 7.69 -3.24 -2.82
C PRO A 69 7.11 -3.04 -1.42
N LEU A 70 5.88 -3.52 -1.20
CA LEU A 70 5.37 -3.67 0.17
C LEU A 70 6.29 -4.62 0.92
N SER A 71 6.62 -4.28 2.18
CA SER A 71 7.42 -5.15 3.02
C SER A 71 6.62 -6.38 3.46
N ASP A 72 7.32 -7.49 3.74
CA ASP A 72 6.69 -8.69 4.30
C ASP A 72 6.02 -8.40 5.66
N GLY A 73 6.49 -7.37 6.38
CA GLY A 73 5.94 -6.90 7.64
C GLY A 73 4.83 -5.85 7.50
N ALA A 74 4.35 -5.56 6.29
CA ALA A 74 3.28 -4.60 6.10
C ALA A 74 2.01 -5.02 6.87
N VAL A 75 1.47 -4.11 7.68
CA VAL A 75 0.35 -4.40 8.60
C VAL A 75 -0.52 -3.17 8.82
N LEU A 76 -1.82 -3.38 8.99
CA LEU A 76 -2.77 -2.35 9.40
C LEU A 76 -2.89 -2.36 10.92
N VAL A 77 -2.79 -1.20 11.56
CA VAL A 77 -2.80 -1.10 13.02
C VAL A 77 -3.61 0.08 13.52
N PHE A 78 -4.17 -0.05 14.72
CA PHE A 78 -4.56 1.08 15.57
C PHE A 78 -4.09 0.82 17.01
N ALA A 79 -3.95 1.88 17.80
CA ALA A 79 -3.57 1.78 19.19
C ALA A 79 -4.76 1.36 20.07
N GLU A 80 -4.54 0.57 21.11
CA GLU A 80 -5.55 0.27 22.13
C GLU A 80 -6.15 1.58 22.69
N GLY A 81 -7.48 1.71 22.65
CA GLY A 81 -8.19 2.93 23.07
C GLY A 81 -8.06 4.13 22.11
N GLY A 82 -7.36 3.98 20.98
CA GLY A 82 -7.22 5.00 19.95
C GLY A 82 -8.23 4.85 18.80
N ASP A 83 -8.35 5.90 18.00
CA ASP A 83 -9.26 6.00 16.85
C ASP A 83 -8.53 6.09 15.50
N LYS A 84 -7.22 6.33 15.52
CA LYS A 84 -6.40 6.50 14.31
C LYS A 84 -5.90 5.16 13.76
N LEU A 85 -6.08 4.99 12.46
CA LEU A 85 -5.61 3.84 11.70
C LEU A 85 -4.33 4.16 10.95
N TYR A 86 -3.42 3.18 10.90
CA TYR A 86 -2.14 3.32 10.23
C TYR A 86 -1.84 2.12 9.35
N LEU A 87 -1.20 2.37 8.22
CA LEU A 87 -0.39 1.37 7.53
C LEU A 87 1.02 1.45 8.10
N VAL A 88 1.49 0.39 8.74
CA VAL A 88 2.91 0.22 9.08
C VAL A 88 3.55 -0.57 7.96
N ASP A 89 4.56 0.01 7.35
CA ASP A 89 5.27 -0.60 6.23
C ASP A 89 6.66 0.01 6.13
N ARG A 90 7.67 -0.85 5.89
CA ARG A 90 9.08 -0.44 5.77
C ARG A 90 9.58 0.44 6.92
N GLY A 91 9.15 0.14 8.15
CA GLY A 91 9.63 0.80 9.37
C GLY A 91 9.01 2.16 9.66
N VAL A 92 7.95 2.57 8.96
CA VAL A 92 7.21 3.80 9.27
C VAL A 92 5.73 3.51 9.46
N ARG A 93 5.05 4.29 10.32
CA ARG A 93 3.58 4.31 10.43
C ARG A 93 3.03 5.47 9.62
N ARG A 94 2.10 5.18 8.70
CA ARG A 94 1.49 6.18 7.83
C ARG A 94 0.01 6.28 8.16
N LEU A 95 -0.43 7.48 8.55
CA LEU A 95 -1.82 7.74 8.91
C LEU A 95 -2.75 7.47 7.71
N ILE A 96 -3.83 6.75 7.98
CA ILE A 96 -4.97 6.60 7.07
C ILE A 96 -6.02 7.60 7.56
N GLY A 97 -6.10 8.74 6.87
CA GLY A 97 -6.79 9.92 7.39
C GLY A 97 -8.31 9.86 7.43
N SER A 98 -8.94 8.87 6.79
CA SER A 98 -10.40 8.72 6.79
C SER A 98 -10.84 7.29 6.44
N ASP A 99 -12.11 6.98 6.70
CA ASP A 99 -12.74 5.71 6.31
C ASP A 99 -12.81 5.57 4.78
N GLU A 100 -13.11 6.65 4.06
CA GLU A 100 -13.16 6.64 2.59
C GLU A 100 -11.79 6.33 2.00
N LEU A 101 -10.71 6.84 2.61
CA LEU A 101 -9.35 6.54 2.19
C LEU A 101 -8.99 5.07 2.49
N PHE A 102 -9.43 4.55 3.62
CA PHE A 102 -9.24 3.14 3.98
C PHE A 102 -9.93 2.20 2.97
N GLU A 103 -11.17 2.51 2.61
CA GLU A 103 -11.96 1.79 1.61
C GLU A 103 -11.38 1.93 0.19
N LYS A 104 -10.92 3.13 -0.18
CA LYS A 104 -10.27 3.40 -1.46
C LYS A 104 -9.05 2.50 -1.67
N TYR A 105 -8.24 2.34 -0.64
CA TYR A 105 -7.09 1.42 -0.67
C TYR A 105 -7.50 -0.06 -0.60
N GLY A 106 -8.79 -0.37 -0.43
CA GLY A 106 -9.32 -1.72 -0.36
C GLY A 106 -8.92 -2.47 0.91
N PHE A 107 -8.51 -1.74 1.95
CA PHE A 107 -8.07 -2.34 3.19
C PHE A 107 -9.22 -3.02 3.92
N SER A 108 -8.91 -4.02 4.74
CA SER A 108 -9.90 -4.79 5.48
C SER A 108 -9.88 -4.44 6.97
N ARG A 109 -11.02 -3.96 7.49
CA ARG A 109 -11.21 -3.74 8.93
C ARG A 109 -10.96 -5.01 9.76
N LYS A 110 -11.26 -6.19 9.20
CA LYS A 110 -11.02 -7.50 9.84
C LYS A 110 -9.55 -7.88 9.98
N LYS A 111 -8.65 -7.15 9.31
CA LYS A 111 -7.21 -7.42 9.27
C LYS A 111 -6.39 -6.36 10.00
N VAL A 112 -7.05 -5.48 10.74
CA VAL A 112 -6.40 -4.47 11.55
C VAL A 112 -6.01 -5.09 12.88
N ALA A 113 -4.72 -5.01 13.23
CA ALA A 113 -4.22 -5.42 14.53
C ALA A 113 -4.36 -4.28 15.54
N VAL A 114 -4.73 -4.62 16.77
CA VAL A 114 -4.66 -3.71 17.91
C VAL A 114 -3.30 -3.85 18.55
N VAL A 115 -2.64 -2.73 18.85
CA VAL A 115 -1.32 -2.73 19.50
C VAL A 115 -1.29 -1.76 20.68
N PRO A 116 -0.42 -1.99 21.68
CA PRO A 116 -0.20 -1.01 22.73
C PRO A 116 0.22 0.36 22.16
N PRO A 117 -0.26 1.50 22.71
CA PRO A 117 0.09 2.83 22.22
C PRO A 117 1.60 3.05 22.12
N LEU A 118 2.36 2.62 23.14
CA LEU A 118 3.83 2.75 23.18
C LEU A 118 4.52 2.03 22.01
N VAL A 119 4.01 0.86 21.61
CA VAL A 119 4.55 0.10 20.46
C VAL A 119 4.33 0.90 19.18
N LEU A 120 3.12 1.42 18.96
CA LEU A 120 2.82 2.22 17.77
C LEU A 120 3.63 3.54 17.75
N GLU A 121 3.81 4.18 18.90
CA GLU A 121 4.58 5.41 19.03
C GLU A 121 6.07 5.23 18.79
N SER A 122 6.61 4.04 19.07
CA SER A 122 8.01 3.70 18.76
C SER A 122 8.29 3.60 17.25
N VAL A 123 7.26 3.45 16.42
CA VAL A 123 7.39 3.44 14.96
C VAL A 123 7.44 4.89 14.44
N PRO A 124 8.50 5.29 13.71
CA PRO A 124 8.60 6.62 13.13
C PRO A 124 7.39 6.99 12.27
N ALA A 125 6.92 8.23 12.38
CA ALA A 125 5.83 8.74 11.55
C ALA A 125 6.32 8.94 10.10
N GLY A 126 5.60 8.33 9.16
CA GLY A 126 5.79 8.54 7.73
C GLY A 126 4.75 9.50 7.16
N ARG A 127 4.89 9.82 5.87
CA ARG A 127 3.88 10.61 5.13
C ARG A 127 2.52 9.90 5.19
N PRO A 128 1.42 10.59 5.58
CA PRO A 128 0.07 10.02 5.50
C PRO A 128 -0.26 9.45 4.12
N LEU A 129 -1.19 8.51 4.05
CA LEU A 129 -1.76 8.10 2.78
C LEU A 129 -2.54 9.28 2.19
N SER A 130 -2.48 9.41 0.87
CA SER A 130 -3.24 10.42 0.13
C SER A 130 -4.22 9.75 -0.83
N PRO A 131 -5.33 10.43 -1.18
CA PRO A 131 -6.16 10.05 -2.30
C PRO A 131 -5.38 9.93 -3.61
#